data_AF-A0A7S2Z7T4-F1
#
_entry.id   AF-A0A7S2Z7T4-F1
#
_cell.length_a   1.000
_cell.length_b   1.000
_cell.length_c   1.000
_cell.angle_alpha   90.00
_cell.angle_beta   90.00
_cell.angle_gamma   90.00
#
_symmetry.space_group_name_H-M   'P 1'
#
loop_
_entity.id
_entity.type
_entity.pdbx_description
1 polymer ?
#
loop_
_entity_poly.entity_id
_entity_poly.type
_entity_poly.pdbx_seq_one_letter_code
_entity_poly.pdbx_strand_id
1 'polypeptide(L)'
;REGGGGPGPTMAEATSSSRQYYIAVGNARMKLPTLTNLLNSLDAAGSRDLAVVIVCNSRDTLDELVGALSGLQRYACHYLHSDMHAQWRKKVLDGFNGDSGDSGQDAPRKILLSSDVCLPRGEPLRRGSRLLINYDLPGKREQLLRRVSLLLGDASSSGGGDSGKGSGVGSGVGIGPTFINFLVANEASMLKSLENFASQKVEELPLVLSDIFE
;
A
#
# COMPACT_ATOMS: atom_id res chain seq x y z
N ARG A 1 -17.44 7.77 -35.31
CA ARG A 1 -16.43 8.75 -34.87
C ARG A 1 -15.87 8.22 -33.57
N GLU A 2 -14.82 7.42 -33.68
CA GLU A 2 -14.18 6.74 -32.55
C GLU A 2 -13.48 7.79 -31.67
N GLY A 3 -13.81 7.80 -30.38
CA GLY A 3 -13.17 8.66 -29.39
C GLY A 3 -11.81 8.09 -29.05
N GLY A 4 -10.76 8.78 -29.48
CA GLY A 4 -9.38 8.49 -29.05
C GLY A 4 -9.22 8.74 -27.56
N GLY A 5 -9.27 7.66 -26.77
CA GLY A 5 -8.71 7.67 -25.42
C GLY A 5 -7.19 7.74 -25.54
N GLY A 6 -6.61 8.88 -25.20
CA GLY A 6 -5.16 9.00 -25.06
C GLY A 6 -4.63 7.95 -24.06
N PRO A 7 -3.37 7.50 -24.20
CA PRO A 7 -2.80 6.56 -23.23
C PRO A 7 -2.85 7.20 -21.84
N GLY A 8 -3.47 6.50 -20.89
CA GLY A 8 -3.40 6.89 -19.49
C GLY A 8 -1.93 6.99 -19.02
N PRO A 9 -1.67 7.66 -17.89
CA PRO A 9 -0.31 7.88 -17.40
C PRO A 9 0.45 6.56 -17.31
N THR A 10 1.69 6.59 -17.76
CA THR A 10 2.56 5.42 -17.74
C THR A 10 2.89 5.05 -16.29
N MET A 11 3.12 3.77 -16.02
CA MET A 11 3.45 3.32 -14.65
C MET A 11 4.68 4.04 -14.10
N ALA A 12 5.64 4.39 -14.97
CA ALA A 12 6.82 5.18 -14.62
C ALA A 12 6.47 6.60 -14.13
N GLU A 13 5.46 7.24 -14.73
CA GLU A 13 4.96 8.55 -14.26
C GLU A 13 4.25 8.40 -12.92
N ALA A 14 3.45 7.34 -12.74
CA ALA A 14 2.74 7.07 -11.48
C ALA A 14 3.70 6.76 -10.33
N THR A 15 4.77 6.01 -10.56
CA THR A 15 5.74 5.64 -9.50
C THR A 15 6.92 6.59 -9.39
N SER A 16 7.04 7.60 -10.27
CA SER A 16 8.20 8.52 -10.34
C SER A 16 8.57 9.21 -9.03
N SER A 17 7.61 9.40 -8.12
CA SER A 17 7.81 9.99 -6.79
C SER A 17 7.73 8.99 -5.63
N SER A 18 7.53 7.69 -5.91
CA SER A 18 7.43 6.65 -4.89
C SER A 18 8.80 6.23 -4.37
N ARG A 19 8.88 5.74 -3.12
CA ARG A 19 10.08 5.09 -2.58
C ARG A 19 9.85 3.59 -2.53
N GLN A 20 10.81 2.80 -3.01
CA GLN A 20 10.69 1.35 -3.11
C GLN A 20 11.82 0.70 -2.33
N TYR A 21 11.46 -0.08 -1.31
CA TYR A 21 12.41 -0.82 -0.49
C TYR A 21 12.12 -2.32 -0.52
N TYR A 22 13.11 -3.13 -0.16
CA TYR A 22 12.93 -4.55 0.12
C TYR A 22 13.55 -4.93 1.48
N ILE A 23 12.98 -5.97 2.09
CA ILE A 23 13.60 -6.68 3.22
C ILE A 23 13.85 -8.12 2.76
N ALA A 24 15.10 -8.55 2.83
CA ALA A 24 15.45 -9.94 2.59
C ALA A 24 14.92 -10.82 3.74
N VAL A 25 14.04 -11.76 3.40
CA VAL A 25 13.45 -12.72 4.33
C VAL A 25 13.99 -14.10 3.95
N GLY A 26 14.70 -14.78 4.87
CA GLY A 26 15.37 -16.04 4.52
C GLY A 26 14.43 -17.11 3.93
N ASN A 27 13.21 -17.23 4.47
CA ASN A 27 12.18 -18.15 3.96
C ASN A 27 10.77 -17.61 4.26
N ALA A 28 9.74 -18.16 3.62
CA ALA A 28 8.36 -17.69 3.75
C ALA A 28 7.84 -17.68 5.20
N ARG A 29 8.25 -18.63 6.06
CA ARG A 29 7.82 -18.70 7.46
C ARG A 29 8.34 -17.53 8.30
N MET A 30 9.43 -16.91 7.87
CA MET A 30 10.02 -15.75 8.54
C MET A 30 9.30 -14.44 8.20
N LYS A 31 8.40 -14.42 7.21
CA LYS A 31 7.69 -13.19 6.82
C LYS A 31 6.84 -12.63 7.96
N LEU A 32 6.07 -13.46 8.66
CA LEU A 32 5.21 -12.99 9.75
C LEU A 32 5.99 -12.43 10.96
N PRO A 33 7.04 -13.11 11.47
CA PRO A 33 7.94 -12.52 12.47
C PRO A 33 8.58 -11.20 12.00
N THR A 34 9.07 -11.14 10.76
CA THR A 34 9.66 -9.92 10.19
C THR A 34 8.65 -8.77 10.09
N LEU A 35 7.41 -9.06 9.68
CA LEU A 35 6.32 -8.08 9.65
C LEU A 35 6.04 -7.51 11.04
N THR A 36 5.93 -8.39 12.04
CA THR A 36 5.67 -7.99 13.42
C THR A 36 6.80 -7.09 13.95
N ASN A 37 8.06 -7.46 13.67
CA ASN A 37 9.21 -6.63 14.03
C ASN A 37 9.21 -5.28 13.33
N LEU A 38 8.90 -5.24 12.03
CA LEU A 38 8.80 -3.99 11.27
C LEU A 38 7.73 -3.06 11.85
N LEU A 39 6.54 -3.58 12.15
CA LEU A 39 5.46 -2.78 12.75
C LEU A 39 5.86 -2.24 14.13
N ASN A 40 6.51 -3.06 14.95
CA ASN A 40 7.04 -2.63 16.25
C ASN A 40 8.11 -1.53 16.11
N SER A 41 9.01 -1.66 15.13
CA SER A 41 10.04 -0.65 14.86
C SER A 41 9.43 0.66 14.37
N LEU A 42 8.39 0.61 13.54
CA LEU A 42 7.63 1.80 13.11
C LEU A 42 6.89 2.45 14.27
N ASP A 43 6.39 1.69 15.24
CA ASP A 43 5.78 2.24 16.46
C ASP A 43 6.84 2.92 17.34
N ALA A 44 8.02 2.29 17.49
CA ALA A 44 9.13 2.83 18.27
C ALA A 44 9.75 4.10 17.65
N ALA A 45 9.72 4.21 16.31
CA ALA A 45 10.18 5.39 15.57
C ALA A 45 9.20 6.59 15.67
N GLY A 46 8.07 6.46 16.38
CA GLY A 46 7.09 7.52 16.53
C GLY A 46 6.16 7.71 15.32
N SER A 47 6.25 6.87 14.30
CA SER A 47 5.38 6.90 13.11
C SER A 47 4.00 6.27 13.36
N ARG A 48 3.40 6.47 14.53
CA ARG A 48 2.13 5.83 14.94
C ARG A 48 0.94 6.24 14.07
N ASP A 49 0.93 7.48 13.59
CA ASP A 49 -0.12 8.01 12.71
C ASP A 49 -0.08 7.41 11.29
N LEU A 50 0.98 6.67 10.96
CA LEU A 50 1.13 6.03 9.66
C LEU A 50 0.19 4.84 9.53
N ALA A 51 -0.77 4.95 8.61
CA ALA A 51 -1.60 3.83 8.20
C ALA A 51 -0.80 2.87 7.30
N VAL A 52 -0.92 1.58 7.59
CA VAL A 52 -0.17 0.53 6.88
C VAL A 52 -1.15 -0.31 6.05
N VAL A 53 -0.82 -0.50 4.77
CA VAL A 53 -1.55 -1.42 3.88
C VAL A 53 -0.68 -2.63 3.64
N ILE A 54 -1.18 -3.83 3.90
CA ILE A 54 -0.45 -5.08 3.70
C ILE A 54 -1.17 -5.89 2.64
N VAL A 55 -0.45 -6.20 1.56
CA VAL A 55 -1.01 -6.94 0.43
C VAL A 55 -0.32 -8.28 0.27
N CYS A 56 -1.13 -9.33 0.16
CA CYS A 56 -0.70 -10.72 -0.07
C CYS A 56 -1.33 -11.28 -1.35
N ASN A 57 -0.80 -12.40 -1.84
CA ASN A 57 -1.24 -12.98 -3.12
C ASN A 57 -2.41 -13.96 -2.97
N SER A 58 -2.60 -14.58 -1.80
CA SER A 58 -3.57 -15.66 -1.56
C SER A 58 -4.52 -15.35 -0.40
N ARG A 59 -5.63 -16.10 -0.33
CA ARG A 59 -6.57 -16.05 0.79
C ARG A 59 -5.98 -16.69 2.05
N ASP A 60 -5.29 -17.81 1.91
CA ASP A 60 -4.72 -18.52 3.05
C ASP A 60 -3.70 -17.64 3.80
N THR A 61 -2.85 -16.91 3.07
CA THR A 61 -1.92 -15.95 3.66
C THR A 61 -2.67 -14.78 4.31
N LEU A 62 -3.77 -14.32 3.71
CA LEU A 62 -4.60 -13.27 4.30
C LEU A 62 -5.19 -13.73 5.63
N ASP A 63 -5.75 -14.93 5.69
CA ASP A 63 -6.38 -15.48 6.89
C ASP A 63 -5.33 -15.69 8.01
N GLU A 64 -4.11 -16.12 7.67
CA GLU A 64 -2.98 -16.19 8.61
C GLU A 64 -2.65 -14.80 9.19
N LEU A 65 -2.53 -13.78 8.34
CA LEU A 65 -2.23 -12.41 8.76
C LEU A 65 -3.34 -11.81 9.63
N VAL A 66 -4.60 -12.03 9.25
CA VAL A 66 -5.77 -11.59 10.03
C VAL A 66 -5.77 -12.26 11.39
N GLY A 67 -5.54 -13.56 11.47
CA GLY A 67 -5.46 -14.30 12.74
C GLY A 67 -4.33 -13.80 13.64
N ALA A 68 -3.17 -13.49 13.07
CA ALA A 68 -2.01 -13.02 13.84
C ALA A 68 -2.13 -11.58 14.34
N LEU A 69 -2.69 -10.67 13.54
CA LEU A 69 -2.72 -9.24 13.85
C LEU A 69 -3.98 -8.78 14.57
N SER A 70 -5.15 -9.37 14.28
CA SER A 70 -6.43 -8.88 14.82
C SER A 70 -6.59 -9.09 16.32
N GLY A 71 -5.79 -9.96 16.94
CA GLY A 71 -5.76 -10.16 18.39
C GLY A 71 -4.97 -9.08 19.15
N LEU A 72 -4.24 -8.20 18.46
CA LEU A 72 -3.36 -7.22 19.05
C LEU A 72 -4.09 -5.89 19.25
N GLN A 73 -4.32 -5.49 20.50
CA GLN A 73 -5.05 -4.26 20.86
C GLN A 73 -4.44 -2.97 20.28
N ARG A 74 -3.14 -2.99 19.95
CA ARG A 74 -2.41 -1.86 19.36
C ARG A 74 -2.75 -1.61 17.88
N TYR A 75 -3.47 -2.52 17.22
CA TYR A 75 -3.79 -2.43 15.80
C TYR A 75 -5.29 -2.39 15.56
N ALA A 76 -5.74 -1.44 14.74
CA ALA A 76 -7.07 -1.37 14.19
C ALA A 76 -7.08 -2.06 12.82
N CYS A 77 -7.23 -3.38 12.83
CA CYS A 77 -7.20 -4.21 11.62
C CYS A 77 -8.50 -4.09 10.82
N HIS A 78 -8.35 -3.74 9.55
CA HIS A 78 -9.38 -3.76 8.51
C HIS A 78 -8.95 -4.79 7.48
N TYR A 79 -9.88 -5.57 6.93
CA TYR A 79 -9.52 -6.60 5.95
C TYR A 79 -10.52 -6.74 4.82
N LEU A 80 -10.01 -7.08 3.63
CA LEU A 80 -10.79 -7.31 2.42
C LEU A 80 -10.65 -8.77 1.98
N HIS A 81 -11.74 -9.53 2.08
CA HIS A 81 -11.83 -10.91 1.58
C HIS A 81 -12.75 -11.02 0.36
N SER A 82 -12.56 -12.08 -0.45
CA SER A 82 -13.19 -12.24 -1.77
C SER A 82 -14.70 -12.31 -1.71
N ASP A 83 -15.22 -12.84 -0.61
CA ASP A 83 -16.64 -13.13 -0.42
C ASP A 83 -17.43 -11.87 0.00
N MET A 84 -16.76 -10.72 0.17
CA MET A 84 -17.41 -9.45 0.50
C MET A 84 -18.10 -8.83 -0.73
N HIS A 85 -19.39 -8.52 -0.60
CA HIS A 85 -20.09 -7.70 -1.56
C HIS A 85 -19.48 -6.28 -1.65
N ALA A 86 -19.61 -5.63 -2.80
CA ALA A 86 -18.98 -4.34 -3.09
C ALA A 86 -19.33 -3.25 -2.04
N GLN A 87 -20.58 -3.21 -1.58
CA GLN A 87 -21.03 -2.28 -0.54
C GLN A 87 -20.29 -2.47 0.79
N TRP A 88 -19.98 -3.72 1.16
CA TRP A 88 -19.29 -4.02 2.40
C TRP A 88 -17.80 -3.67 2.30
N ARG A 89 -17.17 -3.95 1.14
CA ARG A 89 -15.80 -3.50 0.87
C ARG A 89 -15.67 -1.98 1.00
N LYS A 90 -16.60 -1.24 0.42
CA LYS A 90 -16.66 0.22 0.55
C LYS A 90 -16.75 0.66 2.01
N LYS A 91 -17.63 0.05 2.82
CA LYS A 91 -17.71 0.36 4.26
C LYS A 91 -16.41 0.12 5.01
N VAL A 92 -15.69 -0.98 4.71
CA VAL A 92 -14.39 -1.26 5.32
C VAL A 92 -13.35 -0.22 4.91
N LEU A 93 -13.33 0.17 3.62
CA LEU A 93 -12.45 1.23 3.12
C LEU A 93 -12.79 2.59 3.75
N ASP A 94 -14.06 2.92 3.88
CA ASP A 94 -14.54 4.14 4.54
C ASP A 94 -14.13 4.15 6.03
N GLY A 95 -14.22 3.01 6.72
CA GLY A 95 -13.75 2.87 8.10
C GLY A 95 -12.23 3.07 8.23
N PHE A 96 -11.46 2.46 7.34
CA PHE A 96 -10.00 2.61 7.31
C PHE A 96 -9.58 4.05 6.97
N ASN A 97 -10.27 4.68 6.03
CA ASN A 97 -10.05 6.07 5.62
C ASN A 97 -10.61 7.09 6.60
N GLY A 98 -11.53 6.68 7.46
CA GLY A 98 -12.18 7.52 8.44
C GLY A 98 -11.14 8.05 9.42
N ASP A 99 -11.32 9.31 9.83
CA ASP A 99 -10.60 9.79 11.00
C ASP A 99 -11.25 9.11 12.19
N SER A 100 -10.59 8.10 12.72
CA SER A 100 -10.97 7.57 14.03
C SER A 100 -10.76 8.75 14.96
N GLY A 101 -11.83 9.32 15.52
CA GLY A 101 -11.76 10.45 16.46
C GLY A 101 -10.97 10.15 17.76
N ASP A 102 -10.32 8.99 17.80
CA ASP A 102 -9.25 8.60 18.68
C ASP A 102 -7.93 9.13 18.09
N SER A 103 -7.68 10.43 18.24
CA SER A 103 -6.43 11.10 17.88
C SER A 103 -5.51 11.28 19.09
N GLY A 104 -5.62 10.35 20.05
CA GLY A 104 -4.78 10.29 21.24
C GLY A 104 -3.49 9.51 21.01
N GLN A 105 -2.50 9.70 21.88
CA GLN A 105 -1.19 9.03 21.85
C GLN A 105 -1.29 7.48 21.98
N ASP A 106 -2.45 6.99 22.41
CA ASP A 106 -2.80 5.58 22.59
C ASP A 106 -3.68 5.00 21.47
N ALA A 107 -3.97 5.77 20.43
CA ALA A 107 -4.80 5.32 19.33
C ALA A 107 -4.14 4.12 18.61
N PRO A 108 -4.92 3.06 18.29
CA PRO A 108 -4.38 1.90 17.61
C PRO A 108 -3.98 2.25 16.17
N ARG A 109 -2.81 1.76 15.72
CA ARG A 109 -2.37 1.93 14.33
C ARG A 109 -3.36 1.25 13.39
N LYS A 110 -3.77 1.95 12.34
CA LYS A 110 -4.63 1.39 11.30
C LYS A 110 -3.84 0.48 10.37
N ILE A 111 -4.32 -0.76 10.21
CA ILE A 111 -3.77 -1.74 9.28
C ILE A 111 -4.87 -2.20 8.35
N LEU A 112 -4.66 -2.09 7.03
CA LEU A 112 -5.53 -2.68 6.01
C LEU A 112 -4.85 -3.94 5.45
N LEU A 113 -5.49 -5.09 5.59
CA LEU A 113 -5.05 -6.37 5.06
C LEU A 113 -5.88 -6.71 3.83
N SER A 114 -5.24 -7.03 2.70
CA SER A 114 -5.97 -7.43 1.49
C SER A 114 -5.20 -8.47 0.69
N SER A 115 -5.94 -9.34 0.03
CA SER A 115 -5.38 -10.09 -1.11
C SER A 115 -5.51 -9.27 -2.39
N ASP A 116 -4.68 -9.55 -3.40
CA ASP A 116 -4.75 -8.88 -4.71
C ASP A 116 -6.14 -8.95 -5.35
N VAL A 117 -6.87 -10.05 -5.17
CA VAL A 117 -8.20 -10.23 -5.78
C VAL A 117 -9.22 -9.24 -5.21
N CYS A 118 -9.02 -8.82 -3.97
CA CYS A 118 -9.97 -7.99 -3.23
C CYS A 118 -9.69 -6.49 -3.35
N LEU A 119 -8.55 -6.12 -3.95
CA LEU A 119 -8.17 -4.73 -4.13
C LEU A 119 -9.21 -3.99 -4.98
N PRO A 120 -9.69 -2.81 -4.53
CA PRO A 120 -10.67 -2.03 -5.25
C PRO A 120 -10.11 -1.57 -6.61
N ARG A 121 -10.96 -1.60 -7.64
CA ARG A 121 -10.67 -1.03 -8.95
C ARG A 121 -11.15 0.42 -8.97
N GLY A 122 -10.25 1.36 -8.68
CA GLY A 122 -10.52 2.80 -8.83
C GLY A 122 -11.08 3.53 -7.60
N GLU A 123 -11.13 2.91 -6.43
CA GLU A 123 -11.42 3.61 -5.16
C GLU A 123 -10.11 3.83 -4.40
N PRO A 124 -9.45 5.00 -4.56
CA PRO A 124 -8.26 5.31 -3.78
C PRO A 124 -8.58 5.34 -2.30
N LEU A 125 -7.61 4.91 -1.50
CA LEU A 125 -7.64 5.23 -0.08
C LEU A 125 -7.45 6.78 0.06
N ARG A 126 -7.85 7.43 1.17
CA ARG A 126 -7.66 8.90 1.39
C ARG A 126 -6.21 9.37 1.68
N ARG A 127 -5.72 10.39 0.96
CA ARG A 127 -4.35 10.99 0.89
C ARG A 127 -3.47 11.19 2.17
N GLY A 128 -3.77 10.66 3.35
CA GLY A 128 -2.81 10.58 4.46
C GLY A 128 -1.69 9.60 4.15
N SER A 129 -0.45 9.95 4.51
CA SER A 129 0.82 9.24 4.23
C SER A 129 0.75 7.72 4.43
N ARG A 130 1.34 6.96 3.51
CA ARG A 130 1.06 5.52 3.35
C ARG A 130 2.31 4.72 3.12
N LEU A 131 2.42 3.68 3.93
CA LEU A 131 3.29 2.56 3.70
C LEU A 131 2.45 1.40 3.17
N LEU A 132 2.84 0.88 2.01
CA LEU A 132 2.32 -0.39 1.50
C LEU A 132 3.41 -1.47 1.63
N ILE A 133 3.08 -2.53 2.35
CA ILE A 133 3.93 -3.71 2.51
C ILE A 133 3.43 -4.78 1.55
N ASN A 134 4.25 -5.09 0.56
CA ASN A 134 4.08 -6.28 -0.27
C ASN A 134 4.58 -7.49 0.53
N TYR A 135 3.66 -8.09 1.30
CA TYR A 135 3.97 -9.32 2.05
C TYR A 135 4.36 -10.45 1.09
N ASP A 136 3.66 -10.53 -0.04
CA ASP A 136 4.07 -11.30 -1.19
C ASP A 136 4.34 -10.38 -2.38
N LEU A 137 5.41 -10.64 -3.12
CA LEU A 137 5.71 -9.90 -4.34
C LEU A 137 4.59 -10.10 -5.39
N PRO A 138 4.17 -9.05 -6.11
CA PRO A 138 3.18 -9.19 -7.17
C PRO A 138 3.79 -10.00 -8.33
N GLY A 139 3.24 -11.18 -8.59
CA GLY A 139 3.73 -12.06 -9.66
C GLY A 139 3.38 -11.58 -11.07
N LYS A 140 2.45 -10.63 -11.20
CA LYS A 140 1.99 -10.08 -12.49
C LYS A 140 1.98 -8.55 -12.48
N ARG A 141 2.27 -7.94 -13.64
CA ARG A 141 2.21 -6.48 -13.84
C ARG A 141 0.87 -5.86 -13.43
N GLU A 142 -0.25 -6.54 -13.70
CA GLU A 142 -1.58 -6.06 -13.33
C GLU A 142 -1.80 -6.02 -11.80
N GLN A 143 -1.18 -6.93 -11.03
CA GLN A 143 -1.25 -6.90 -9.57
C GLN A 143 -0.48 -5.69 -9.04
N LEU A 144 0.73 -5.47 -9.54
CA LEU A 144 1.55 -4.29 -9.19
C LEU A 144 0.79 -2.99 -9.48
N LEU A 145 0.20 -2.85 -10.67
CA LEU A 145 -0.58 -1.68 -11.06
C LEU A 145 -1.73 -1.42 -10.08
N ARG A 146 -2.49 -2.45 -9.70
CA ARG A 146 -3.59 -2.30 -8.74
C ARG A 146 -3.13 -1.85 -7.36
N ARG A 147 -1.97 -2.33 -6.88
CA ARG A 147 -1.38 -1.89 -5.60
C ARG A 147 -0.94 -0.43 -5.65
N VAL A 148 -0.37 0.01 -6.77
CA VAL A 148 0.05 1.41 -6.97
C VAL A 148 -1.17 2.33 -7.07
N SER A 149 -2.17 1.97 -7.88
CA SER A 149 -3.42 2.73 -8.04
C SER A 149 -4.21 2.86 -6.73
N LEU A 150 -4.13 1.88 -5.83
CA LEU A 150 -4.76 1.95 -4.51
C LEU A 150 -4.25 3.13 -3.67
N LEU A 151 -2.93 3.40 -3.73
CA LEU A 151 -2.30 4.43 -2.92
C LEU A 151 -2.39 5.81 -3.55
N LEU A 152 -2.12 5.90 -4.86
CA LEU A 152 -2.06 7.16 -5.60
C LEU A 152 -3.43 7.63 -6.10
N GLY A 153 -4.39 6.71 -6.16
CA GLY A 153 -5.61 6.90 -6.93
C GLY A 153 -5.39 6.72 -8.42
N ASP A 154 -6.51 6.54 -9.12
CA ASP A 154 -6.48 6.53 -10.56
C ASP A 154 -6.17 7.95 -11.02
N ALA A 155 -5.01 8.17 -11.65
CA ALA A 155 -4.69 9.48 -12.22
C ALA A 155 -5.67 9.85 -13.36
N SER A 156 -6.51 8.91 -13.81
CA SER A 156 -7.66 9.18 -14.69
C SER A 156 -8.93 9.64 -13.96
N SER A 157 -9.00 9.60 -12.63
CA SER A 157 -10.12 10.14 -11.85
C SER A 157 -10.01 11.65 -11.58
N SER A 158 -9.39 12.41 -12.48
CA SER A 158 -9.84 13.77 -12.76
C SER A 158 -11.16 13.70 -13.54
N GLY A 159 -12.20 13.17 -12.89
CA GLY A 159 -13.55 13.20 -13.42
C GLY A 159 -13.96 14.66 -13.63
N GLY A 160 -14.43 14.98 -14.83
CA GLY A 160 -14.96 16.28 -15.17
C GLY A 160 -16.03 16.72 -14.18
N GLY A 161 -15.71 17.74 -13.41
CA GLY A 161 -16.65 18.58 -12.68
C GLY A 161 -16.40 20.01 -13.12
N ASP A 162 -17.37 20.58 -13.83
CA ASP A 162 -17.45 21.99 -14.17
C ASP A 162 -17.49 22.84 -12.90
N SER A 163 -16.39 23.54 -12.58
CA SER A 163 -16.40 24.77 -11.80
C SER A 163 -14.98 25.36 -11.67
N GLY A 164 -14.75 26.48 -12.33
CA GLY A 164 -14.10 27.67 -11.76
C GLY A 164 -12.69 27.58 -11.19
N LYS A 165 -11.76 28.30 -11.84
CA LYS A 165 -10.65 29.06 -11.25
C LYS A 165 -10.05 28.53 -9.93
N GLY A 166 -8.80 28.09 -10.04
CA GLY A 166 -7.83 28.21 -8.96
C GLY A 166 -7.58 26.93 -8.19
N SER A 167 -6.66 26.13 -8.70
CA SER A 167 -5.42 25.83 -8.00
C SER A 167 -4.63 24.98 -8.97
N GLY A 168 -3.50 25.48 -9.48
CA GLY A 168 -2.44 24.58 -9.88
C GLY A 168 -2.17 23.76 -8.64
N VAL A 169 -2.69 22.52 -8.59
CA VAL A 169 -2.36 21.58 -7.53
C VAL A 169 -0.85 21.54 -7.60
N GLY A 170 -0.23 22.16 -6.60
CA GLY A 170 1.19 22.29 -6.55
C GLY A 170 1.76 20.92 -6.88
N SER A 171 2.71 20.92 -7.81
CA SER A 171 3.92 20.14 -7.65
C SER A 171 4.52 20.50 -6.28
N GLY A 172 3.81 20.14 -5.21
CA GLY A 172 4.36 20.05 -3.89
C GLY A 172 5.26 18.84 -3.99
N VAL A 173 6.54 19.05 -3.73
CA VAL A 173 7.52 18.01 -3.45
C VAL A 173 7.06 17.29 -2.19
N GLY A 174 5.97 16.54 -2.30
CA GLY A 174 5.43 15.68 -1.27
C GLY A 174 6.02 14.30 -1.50
N ILE A 175 6.51 13.69 -0.42
CA ILE A 175 7.04 12.33 -0.43
C ILE A 175 5.95 11.42 -0.97
N GLY A 176 6.21 10.77 -2.10
CA GLY A 176 5.26 9.81 -2.68
C GLY A 176 5.10 8.57 -1.79
N PRO A 177 4.20 7.65 -2.15
CA PRO A 177 3.97 6.45 -1.35
C PRO A 177 5.25 5.64 -1.18
N THR A 178 5.40 5.04 0.01
CA THR A 178 6.50 4.12 0.29
C THR A 178 6.01 2.68 0.16
N PHE A 179 6.78 1.88 -0.57
CA PHE A 179 6.54 0.46 -0.76
C PHE A 179 7.66 -0.34 -0.11
N ILE A 180 7.34 -1.34 0.69
CA ILE A 180 8.29 -2.28 1.27
C ILE A 180 7.96 -3.68 0.78
N ASN A 181 8.94 -4.34 0.17
CA ASN A 181 8.79 -5.65 -0.45
C ASN A 181 9.45 -6.73 0.40
N PHE A 182 8.71 -7.75 0.82
CA PHE A 182 9.32 -8.91 1.44
C PHE A 182 9.85 -9.84 0.37
N LEU A 183 11.16 -10.07 0.41
CA LEU A 183 11.88 -10.82 -0.61
C LEU A 183 12.37 -12.16 -0.05
N VAL A 184 11.80 -13.27 -0.49
CA VAL A 184 12.38 -14.59 -0.18
C VAL A 184 13.58 -14.87 -1.08
N ALA A 185 14.57 -15.64 -0.58
CA ALA A 185 15.83 -15.91 -1.28
C ALA A 185 15.67 -16.39 -2.74
N ASN A 186 14.60 -17.12 -3.06
CA ASN A 186 14.30 -17.63 -4.41
C ASN A 186 13.49 -16.67 -5.29
N GLU A 187 13.15 -15.47 -4.80
CA GLU A 187 12.31 -14.48 -5.50
C GLU A 187 13.10 -13.30 -6.09
N ALA A 188 14.43 -13.34 -6.05
CA ALA A 188 15.30 -12.27 -6.57
C ALA A 188 15.03 -11.93 -8.05
N SER A 189 14.69 -12.92 -8.87
CA SER A 189 14.32 -12.71 -10.29
C SER A 189 12.98 -12.00 -10.44
N MET A 190 12.04 -12.21 -9.51
CA MET A 190 10.75 -11.52 -9.50
C MET A 190 10.93 -10.06 -9.10
N LEU A 191 11.79 -9.77 -8.11
CA LEU A 191 12.12 -8.39 -7.73
C LEU A 191 12.72 -7.61 -8.91
N LYS A 192 13.65 -8.22 -9.64
CA LYS A 192 14.25 -7.59 -10.82
C LYS A 192 13.23 -7.32 -11.92
N SER A 193 12.23 -8.19 -12.04
CA SER A 193 11.11 -7.98 -12.96
C SER A 193 10.22 -6.82 -12.51
N LEU A 194 10.00 -6.66 -11.20
CA LEU A 194 9.29 -5.53 -10.61
C LEU A 194 10.01 -4.21 -10.87
N GLU A 195 11.34 -4.16 -10.69
CA GLU A 195 12.16 -2.99 -11.01
C GLU A 195 12.02 -2.58 -12.48
N ASN A 196 12.13 -3.56 -13.39
CA ASN A 196 11.96 -3.34 -14.82
C ASN A 196 10.56 -2.84 -15.16
N PHE A 197 9.53 -3.34 -14.47
CA PHE A 197 8.16 -2.91 -14.71
C PHE A 197 7.92 -1.49 -14.24
N ALA A 198 8.37 -1.14 -13.03
CA ALA A 198 8.22 0.17 -12.42
C ALA A 198 9.20 1.22 -12.97
N SER A 199 10.18 0.79 -13.77
CA SER A 199 11.31 1.61 -14.21
C SER A 199 12.00 2.32 -13.04
N GLN A 200 12.07 1.65 -11.89
CA GLN A 200 12.56 2.21 -10.64
C GLN A 200 13.33 1.12 -9.88
N LYS A 201 14.46 1.52 -9.29
CA LYS A 201 15.27 0.64 -8.44
C LYS A 201 14.58 0.39 -7.11
N VAL A 202 14.64 -0.85 -6.62
CA VAL A 202 14.19 -1.20 -5.27
C VAL A 202 15.42 -1.31 -4.37
N GLU A 203 15.49 -0.49 -3.34
CA GLU A 203 16.65 -0.42 -2.44
C GLU A 203 16.47 -1.30 -1.21
N GLU A 204 17.56 -1.67 -0.54
CA GLU A 204 17.42 -2.38 0.74
C GLU A 204 16.87 -1.42 1.79
N LEU A 205 15.94 -1.89 2.64
CA LEU A 205 15.36 -1.06 3.68
C LEU A 205 16.45 -0.61 4.68
N PRO A 206 16.59 0.70 4.95
CA PRO A 206 17.57 1.19 5.92
C PRO A 206 17.23 0.72 7.33
N LEU A 207 18.25 0.63 8.18
CA LEU A 207 18.09 0.29 9.60
C LEU A 207 17.31 1.37 10.37
N VAL A 208 17.46 2.63 9.95
CA VAL A 208 16.76 3.78 10.52
C VAL A 208 15.52 4.06 9.69
N LEU A 209 14.33 3.78 10.24
CA LEU A 209 13.06 3.93 9.53
C LEU A 209 12.58 5.38 9.44
N SER A 210 13.21 6.33 10.14
CA SER A 210 12.88 7.75 9.98
C SER A 210 13.25 8.24 8.57
N ASP A 211 14.39 7.80 8.05
CA ASP A 211 14.96 8.20 6.76
C ASP A 211 14.06 7.85 5.55
N ILE A 212 13.15 6.89 5.70
CA ILE A 212 12.21 6.52 4.63
C ILE A 212 11.00 7.45 4.55
N PHE A 213 10.77 8.29 5.56
CA PHE A 213 9.64 9.23 5.65
C PHE A 213 10.08 10.72 5.62
N GLU A 214 11.38 11.00 5.50
CA GLU A 214 11.98 12.33 5.26
C GLU A 214 12.25 12.55 3.77
#